data_AF-A0A349DTL5-F1
#
_entry.id   AF-A0A349DTL5-F1
#
_cell.length_a   1.000
_cell.length_b   1.000
_cell.length_c   1.000
_cell.angle_alpha   90.00
_cell.angle_beta   90.00
_cell.angle_gamma   90.00
#
_symmetry.space_group_name_H-M   'P 1'
#
loop_
_entity.id
_entity.type
_entity.pdbx_description
1 polymer ?
#
loop_
_entity_poly.entity_id
_entity_poly.type
_entity_poly.pdbx_seq_one_letter_code
_entity_poly.pdbx_strand_id
1 'polypeptide(L)'
;MDLIAAVHALRKNLSTQIKTQPIDAEVTITEETMADTPCFWIRTPESTREKVILYIHGGSNIMGGIEIHKNLVSRIVDDCKVQALFVEYSLAPENPFPKAIHEIVGVYKTLINKFDSQDILLMGESAGAQNALALMLQLKEDKVSLPVAFVGLSPAVDLSPETIKDNIARIEGKDPMLANADEVNPFFALYYQGHDPKNPLISPYYGDLTGLPPMLIYAGSHEALVFQNRDFVQKAKKAGVQVRYEEYEAMPHVWMFYNPSLPESKKSYAEIAEFVRQHL
;
A
#
# COMPACT_ATOMS: atom_id res chain seq x y z
N MET A 1 -20.93 -16.04 -11.13
CA MET A 1 -20.24 -16.44 -9.89
C MET A 1 -20.77 -15.56 -8.78
N ASP A 2 -21.09 -16.11 -7.61
CA ASP A 2 -21.39 -15.28 -6.44
C ASP A 2 -20.08 -14.64 -5.95
N LEU A 3 -19.89 -13.36 -6.26
CA LEU A 3 -18.66 -12.63 -5.96
C LEU A 3 -18.44 -12.49 -4.45
N ILE A 4 -19.50 -12.36 -3.64
CA ILE A 4 -19.38 -12.22 -2.20
C ILE A 4 -18.88 -13.54 -1.60
N ALA A 5 -19.47 -14.66 -2.01
CA ALA A 5 -19.00 -15.99 -1.61
C ALA A 5 -17.55 -16.23 -2.04
N ALA A 6 -17.16 -15.76 -3.23
CA ALA A 6 -15.78 -15.84 -3.71
C ALA A 6 -14.81 -15.02 -2.84
N VAL A 7 -15.18 -13.80 -2.42
CA VAL A 7 -14.38 -12.99 -1.47
C VAL A 7 -14.21 -13.72 -0.14
N HIS A 8 -15.27 -14.30 0.40
CA HIS A 8 -15.20 -15.04 1.67
C HIS A 8 -14.28 -16.26 1.56
N ALA A 9 -14.34 -17.00 0.44
CA ALA A 9 -13.43 -18.10 0.17
C ALA A 9 -11.97 -17.63 0.03
N LEU A 10 -11.72 -16.52 -0.68
CA LEU A 10 -10.39 -15.91 -0.81
C LEU A 10 -9.82 -15.53 0.56
N ARG A 11 -10.57 -14.78 1.38
CA ARG A 11 -10.15 -14.39 2.74
C ARG A 11 -9.78 -15.59 3.61
N LYS A 12 -10.58 -16.66 3.57
CA LYS A 12 -10.32 -17.89 4.34
C LYS A 12 -9.04 -18.60 3.89
N ASN A 13 -8.78 -18.63 2.59
CA ASN A 13 -7.62 -19.32 2.03
C ASN A 13 -6.34 -18.50 2.15
N LEU A 14 -6.44 -17.17 2.20
CA LEU A 14 -5.31 -16.25 2.20
C LEU A 14 -4.29 -16.54 3.33
N SER A 15 -4.78 -16.79 4.55
CA SER A 15 -3.92 -17.15 5.69
C SER A 15 -3.24 -18.52 5.56
N THR A 16 -3.80 -19.43 4.76
CA THR A 16 -3.23 -20.75 4.49
C THR A 16 -2.27 -20.78 3.30
N GLN A 17 -2.45 -19.85 2.37
CA GLN A 17 -1.67 -19.76 1.12
C GLN A 17 -0.42 -18.89 1.27
N ILE A 18 -0.49 -17.84 2.09
CA ILE A 18 0.66 -16.98 2.35
C ILE A 18 1.53 -17.64 3.42
N LYS A 19 2.66 -18.20 2.99
CA LYS A 19 3.74 -18.62 3.89
C LYS A 19 4.50 -17.38 4.35
N THR A 20 3.95 -16.67 5.32
CA THR A 20 4.70 -15.58 5.96
C THR A 20 5.87 -16.18 6.74
N GLN A 21 7.05 -15.58 6.60
CA GLN A 21 8.21 -15.96 7.39
C GLN A 21 8.28 -15.03 8.60
N PRO A 22 8.28 -15.56 9.84
CA PRO A 22 8.54 -14.72 11.00
C PRO A 22 9.95 -14.11 10.88
N ILE A 23 10.15 -12.97 11.51
CA ILE A 23 11.48 -12.37 11.61
C ILE A 23 12.20 -12.88 12.86
N ASP A 24 13.53 -12.84 12.85
CA ASP A 24 14.34 -13.30 13.99
C ASP A 24 14.25 -12.36 15.21
N ALA A 25 13.96 -11.07 14.98
CA ALA A 25 13.83 -10.08 16.03
C ALA A 25 12.55 -10.28 16.86
N GLU A 26 12.60 -9.92 18.13
CA GLU A 26 11.41 -9.83 18.98
C GLU A 26 10.48 -8.72 18.46
N VAL A 27 9.21 -9.03 18.25
CA VAL A 27 8.20 -8.07 17.78
C VAL A 27 7.13 -7.90 18.84
N THR A 28 6.86 -6.65 19.21
CA THR A 28 5.69 -6.28 20.01
C THR A 28 4.62 -5.67 19.12
N ILE A 29 3.40 -6.19 19.23
CA ILE A 29 2.21 -5.65 18.56
C ILE A 29 1.21 -5.22 19.63
N THR A 30 0.84 -3.94 19.66
CA THR A 30 -0.17 -3.41 20.59
C THR A 30 -1.27 -2.70 19.84
N GLU A 31 -2.51 -3.07 20.11
CA GLU A 31 -3.70 -2.44 19.54
C GLU A 31 -3.96 -1.06 20.16
N GLU A 32 -4.39 -0.12 19.33
CA GLU A 32 -4.95 1.17 19.72
C GLU A 32 -6.05 1.56 18.72
N THR A 33 -7.19 2.05 19.19
CA THR A 33 -8.22 2.61 18.31
C THR A 33 -7.96 4.09 18.07
N MET A 34 -7.89 4.52 16.81
CA MET A 34 -7.79 5.93 16.41
C MET A 34 -8.94 6.28 15.46
N ALA A 35 -9.69 7.35 15.77
CA ALA A 35 -10.87 7.76 14.98
C ALA A 35 -11.81 6.57 14.66
N ASP A 36 -12.17 5.80 15.70
CA ASP A 36 -13.02 4.60 15.61
C ASP A 36 -12.47 3.48 14.69
N THR A 37 -11.19 3.56 14.31
CA THR A 37 -10.51 2.58 13.45
C THR A 37 -9.46 1.82 14.27
N PRO A 38 -9.50 0.48 14.31
CA PRO A 38 -8.44 -0.30 14.96
C PRO A 38 -7.11 -0.08 14.25
N CYS A 39 -6.07 0.14 15.04
CA CYS A 39 -4.71 0.30 14.56
C CYS A 39 -3.78 -0.55 15.43
N PHE A 40 -2.64 -0.96 14.87
CA PHE A 40 -1.67 -1.78 15.58
C PHE A 40 -0.29 -1.12 15.52
N TRP A 41 0.25 -0.78 16.68
CA TRP A 41 1.64 -0.39 16.79
C TRP A 41 2.54 -1.61 16.71
N ILE A 42 3.46 -1.63 15.76
CA ILE A 42 4.44 -2.70 15.56
C ILE A 42 5.83 -2.15 15.87
N ARG A 43 6.56 -2.84 16.75
CA ARG A 43 7.88 -2.40 17.24
C ARG A 43 8.84 -3.58 17.38
N THR A 44 10.11 -3.31 17.14
CA THR A 44 11.24 -4.14 17.60
C THR A 44 12.01 -3.40 18.72
N PRO A 45 12.88 -4.08 19.50
CA PRO A 45 13.63 -3.45 20.59
C PRO A 45 14.42 -2.19 20.20
N GLU A 46 14.92 -2.14 18.96
CA GLU A 46 15.72 -1.03 18.45
C GLU A 46 14.91 0.07 17.75
N SER A 47 13.57 -0.07 17.70
CA SER A 47 12.71 0.91 17.05
C SER A 47 12.63 2.21 17.86
N THR A 48 12.93 3.35 17.23
CA THR A 48 12.58 4.66 17.82
C THR A 48 11.06 4.82 17.91
N ARG A 49 10.61 5.55 18.94
CA ARG A 49 9.20 5.92 19.15
C ARG A 49 8.89 7.37 18.78
N GLU A 50 9.88 8.12 18.31
CA GLU A 50 9.75 9.54 17.95
C GLU A 50 9.27 9.74 16.51
N LYS A 51 9.46 8.72 15.67
CA LYS A 51 9.06 8.72 14.25
C LYS A 51 8.11 7.56 13.99
N VAL A 52 7.34 7.63 12.91
CA VAL A 52 6.35 6.59 12.59
C VAL A 52 6.23 6.34 11.09
N ILE A 53 6.18 5.07 10.72
CA ILE A 53 5.70 4.63 9.42
C ILE A 53 4.20 4.33 9.55
N LEU A 54 3.34 5.14 8.93
CA LEU A 54 1.91 4.82 8.82
C LEU A 54 1.74 3.82 7.68
N TYR A 55 1.49 2.56 8.03
CA TYR A 55 1.40 1.46 7.09
C TYR A 55 -0.04 1.14 6.72
N ILE A 56 -0.34 1.11 5.43
CA ILE A 56 -1.67 0.80 4.89
C ILE A 56 -1.52 -0.43 4.00
N HIS A 57 -2.19 -1.53 4.38
CA HIS A 57 -2.00 -2.82 3.75
C HIS A 57 -2.71 -2.98 2.41
N GLY A 58 -2.24 -3.92 1.59
CA GLY A 58 -2.82 -4.33 0.32
C GLY A 58 -3.89 -5.41 0.46
N GLY A 59 -4.33 -5.98 -0.67
CA GLY A 59 -5.43 -6.96 -0.72
C GLY A 59 -6.66 -6.45 -1.44
N SER A 60 -6.46 -5.64 -2.49
CA SER A 60 -7.51 -5.19 -3.42
C SER A 60 -8.72 -4.52 -2.75
N ASN A 61 -8.53 -3.92 -1.56
CA ASN A 61 -9.59 -3.35 -0.71
C ASN A 61 -10.68 -4.35 -0.27
N ILE A 62 -10.48 -5.65 -0.47
CA ILE A 62 -11.47 -6.70 -0.16
C ILE A 62 -10.92 -7.76 0.81
N MET A 63 -9.62 -7.81 1.04
CA MET A 63 -8.95 -8.77 1.93
C MET A 63 -7.71 -8.13 2.54
N GLY A 64 -7.08 -8.83 3.48
CA GLY A 64 -5.86 -8.37 4.13
C GLY A 64 -6.04 -8.22 5.64
N GLY A 65 -5.21 -7.38 6.25
CA GLY A 65 -5.22 -7.14 7.69
C GLY A 65 -3.94 -7.54 8.41
N ILE A 66 -3.85 -7.21 9.70
CA ILE A 66 -2.64 -7.36 10.51
C ILE A 66 -2.13 -8.80 10.54
N GLU A 67 -3.02 -9.78 10.62
CA GLU A 67 -2.65 -11.21 10.71
C GLU A 67 -1.85 -11.68 9.49
N ILE A 68 -2.06 -11.04 8.36
CA ILE A 68 -1.46 -11.40 7.08
C ILE A 68 -0.18 -10.59 6.83
N HIS A 69 -0.18 -9.32 7.19
CA HIS A 69 0.88 -8.37 6.81
C HIS A 69 1.90 -8.13 7.92
N LYS A 70 1.63 -8.52 9.18
CA LYS A 70 2.51 -8.23 10.33
C LYS A 70 3.97 -8.62 10.11
N ASN A 71 4.25 -9.72 9.43
CA ASN A 71 5.64 -10.17 9.23
C ASN A 71 6.41 -9.28 8.25
N LEU A 72 5.77 -8.83 7.16
CA LEU A 72 6.36 -7.85 6.25
C LEU A 72 6.63 -6.53 6.98
N VAL A 73 5.62 -6.02 7.71
CA VAL A 73 5.75 -4.74 8.41
C VAL A 73 6.78 -4.84 9.53
N SER A 74 6.84 -5.95 10.25
CA SER A 74 7.86 -6.18 11.28
C SER A 74 9.27 -6.19 10.69
N ARG A 75 9.46 -6.77 9.50
CA ARG A 75 10.75 -6.74 8.80
C ARG A 75 11.15 -5.32 8.44
N ILE A 76 10.21 -4.54 7.90
CA ILE A 76 10.44 -3.13 7.58
C ILE A 76 10.79 -2.34 8.85
N VAL A 77 10.04 -2.51 9.93
CA VAL A 77 10.30 -1.89 11.24
C VAL A 77 11.70 -2.25 11.75
N ASP A 78 12.09 -3.52 11.64
CA ASP A 78 13.41 -3.96 12.05
C ASP A 78 14.52 -3.36 11.20
N ASP A 79 14.41 -3.36 9.88
CA ASP A 79 15.45 -2.82 8.99
C ASP A 79 15.55 -1.29 9.09
N CYS A 80 14.42 -0.60 9.28
CA CYS A 80 14.35 0.86 9.37
C CYS A 80 14.66 1.40 10.77
N LYS A 81 14.50 0.58 11.81
CA LYS A 81 14.62 0.98 13.23
C LYS A 81 13.62 2.09 13.62
N VAL A 82 12.44 2.08 13.01
CA VAL A 82 11.32 3.02 13.24
C VAL A 82 10.04 2.22 13.46
N GLN A 83 9.25 2.57 14.47
CA GLN A 83 7.95 1.92 14.70
C GLN A 83 6.98 2.12 13.52
N ALA A 84 6.07 1.17 13.33
CA ALA A 84 4.96 1.32 12.41
C ALA A 84 3.63 1.43 13.14
N LEU A 85 2.72 2.25 12.61
CA LEU A 85 1.30 2.19 12.91
C LEU A 85 0.60 1.53 11.73
N PHE A 86 0.09 0.32 11.91
CA PHE A 86 -0.69 -0.40 10.92
C PHE A 86 -2.16 -0.01 11.02
N VAL A 87 -2.79 0.36 9.90
CA VAL A 87 -4.22 0.72 9.87
C VAL A 87 -5.06 -0.49 9.47
N GLU A 88 -5.96 -0.95 10.35
CA GLU A 88 -6.89 -2.05 10.08
C GLU A 88 -8.21 -1.48 9.50
N TYR A 89 -8.13 -0.98 8.27
CA TYR A 89 -9.26 -0.30 7.62
C TYR A 89 -10.34 -1.28 7.14
N SER A 90 -11.58 -0.78 7.03
CA SER A 90 -12.72 -1.57 6.61
C SER A 90 -12.64 -2.03 5.16
N LEU A 91 -13.07 -3.26 4.89
CA LEU A 91 -12.97 -3.88 3.56
C LEU A 91 -14.32 -3.99 2.85
N ALA A 92 -14.28 -3.89 1.53
CA ALA A 92 -15.38 -4.23 0.65
C ALA A 92 -15.57 -5.76 0.55
N PRO A 93 -16.76 -6.25 0.20
CA PRO A 93 -17.97 -5.50 -0.17
C PRO A 93 -18.80 -4.99 1.02
N GLU A 94 -18.49 -5.40 2.25
CA GLU A 94 -19.25 -5.01 3.45
C GLU A 94 -19.18 -3.50 3.69
N ASN A 95 -18.01 -2.92 3.43
CA ASN A 95 -17.73 -1.51 3.61
C ASN A 95 -17.02 -0.96 2.34
N PRO A 96 -17.78 -0.63 1.28
CA PRO A 96 -17.21 -0.13 0.04
C PRO A 96 -16.63 1.28 0.19
N PHE A 97 -16.00 1.76 -0.88
CA PHE A 97 -15.65 3.16 -1.04
C PHE A 97 -16.86 4.07 -0.69
N PRO A 98 -16.68 5.17 0.07
CA PRO A 98 -15.42 5.73 0.57
C PRO A 98 -15.07 5.35 2.03
N LYS A 99 -15.63 4.28 2.60
CA LYS A 99 -15.48 3.97 4.04
C LYS A 99 -14.01 3.84 4.48
N ALA A 100 -13.23 3.00 3.80
CA ALA A 100 -11.81 2.79 4.10
C ALA A 100 -10.98 4.08 4.07
N ILE A 101 -11.14 4.90 3.02
CA ILE A 101 -10.34 6.12 2.88
C ILE A 101 -10.71 7.17 3.94
N HIS A 102 -11.98 7.24 4.35
CA HIS A 102 -12.39 8.11 5.47
C HIS A 102 -11.77 7.68 6.81
N GLU A 103 -11.70 6.37 7.07
CA GLU A 103 -11.04 5.81 8.25
C GLU A 103 -9.54 6.16 8.26
N ILE A 104 -8.86 5.91 7.14
CA ILE A 104 -7.43 6.21 6.97
C ILE A 104 -7.14 7.71 7.18
N VAL A 105 -7.97 8.60 6.62
CA VAL A 105 -7.87 10.06 6.84
C VAL A 105 -8.08 10.42 8.31
N GLY A 106 -9.05 9.80 8.98
CA GLY A 106 -9.30 10.00 10.41
C GLY A 106 -8.12 9.57 11.28
N VAL A 107 -7.52 8.43 10.96
CA VAL A 107 -6.31 7.92 11.64
C VAL A 107 -5.14 8.89 11.44
N TYR A 108 -4.86 9.33 10.21
CA TYR A 108 -3.79 10.29 9.95
C TYR A 108 -3.99 11.61 10.71
N LYS A 109 -5.21 12.17 10.66
CA LYS A 109 -5.55 13.40 11.40
C LYS A 109 -5.42 13.23 12.92
N THR A 110 -5.63 12.03 13.44
CA THR A 110 -5.37 11.71 14.85
C THR A 110 -3.87 11.60 15.13
N LEU A 111 -3.12 10.99 14.21
CA LEU A 111 -1.69 10.75 14.33
C LEU A 111 -0.87 12.04 14.36
N ILE A 112 -1.21 13.04 13.54
CA ILE A 112 -0.52 14.35 13.53
C ILE A 112 -0.76 15.19 14.79
N ASN A 113 -1.67 14.77 15.68
CA ASN A 113 -1.78 15.37 17.02
C ASN A 113 -0.75 14.78 18.01
N LYS A 114 -0.11 13.67 17.64
CA LYS A 114 0.89 12.95 18.45
C LYS A 114 2.32 13.09 17.90
N PHE A 115 2.46 13.33 16.60
CA PHE A 115 3.72 13.46 15.88
C PHE A 115 3.69 14.71 14.99
N ASP A 116 4.84 15.33 14.74
CA ASP A 116 4.90 16.26 13.62
C ASP A 116 4.65 15.48 12.32
N SER A 117 3.96 16.10 11.37
CA SER A 117 3.83 15.58 10.00
C SER A 117 5.18 15.20 9.37
N GLN A 118 6.26 15.89 9.74
CA GLN A 118 7.62 15.61 9.29
C GLN A 118 8.25 14.36 9.94
N ASP A 119 7.65 13.83 11.01
CA ASP A 119 8.03 12.57 11.66
C ASP A 119 7.16 11.38 11.22
N ILE A 120 6.32 11.58 10.18
CA ILE A 120 5.42 10.56 9.62
C ILE A 120 5.78 10.28 8.16
N LEU A 121 6.08 9.02 7.85
CA LEU A 121 6.22 8.51 6.48
C LEU A 121 5.06 7.56 6.17
N LEU A 122 4.47 7.70 4.99
CA LEU A 122 3.45 6.75 4.53
C LEU A 122 4.09 5.57 3.83
N MET A 123 3.58 4.38 4.10
CA MET A 123 3.98 3.19 3.37
C MET A 123 2.78 2.30 3.09
N GLY A 124 2.78 1.64 1.94
CA GLY A 124 1.80 0.61 1.65
C GLY A 124 2.14 -0.16 0.39
N GLU A 125 1.38 -1.20 0.14
CA GLU A 125 1.55 -2.12 -0.97
C GLU A 125 0.25 -2.29 -1.75
N SER A 126 0.33 -2.36 -3.07
CA SER A 126 -0.84 -2.62 -3.93
C SER A 126 -2.00 -1.63 -3.66
N ALA A 127 -3.17 -2.12 -3.25
CA ALA A 127 -4.31 -1.33 -2.81
C ALA A 127 -4.03 -0.45 -1.57
N GLY A 128 -3.09 -0.83 -0.72
CA GLY A 128 -2.65 -0.02 0.41
C GLY A 128 -1.86 1.21 -0.02
N ALA A 129 -0.95 1.04 -0.99
CA ALA A 129 -0.26 2.14 -1.65
C ALA A 129 -1.23 3.06 -2.41
N GLN A 130 -2.25 2.49 -3.07
CA GLN A 130 -3.36 3.26 -3.65
C GLN A 130 -4.03 4.15 -2.59
N ASN A 131 -4.44 3.57 -1.45
CA ASN A 131 -5.07 4.33 -0.36
C ASN A 131 -4.12 5.36 0.28
N ALA A 132 -2.82 5.08 0.38
CA ALA A 132 -1.82 6.02 0.88
C ALA A 132 -1.67 7.25 -0.04
N LEU A 133 -1.67 7.03 -1.36
CA LEU A 133 -1.68 8.11 -2.35
C LEU A 133 -3.00 8.91 -2.29
N ALA A 134 -4.14 8.22 -2.23
CA ALA A 134 -5.45 8.85 -2.07
C ALA A 134 -5.54 9.68 -0.77
N LEU A 135 -4.95 9.19 0.32
CA LEU A 135 -4.82 9.92 1.58
C LEU A 135 -4.11 11.25 1.33
N MET A 136 -2.93 11.26 0.71
CA MET A 136 -2.21 12.51 0.46
C MET A 136 -2.98 13.48 -0.44
N LEU A 137 -3.75 12.97 -1.42
CA LEU A 137 -4.64 13.80 -2.24
C LEU A 137 -5.75 14.44 -1.38
N GLN A 138 -6.38 13.68 -0.48
CA GLN A 138 -7.40 14.21 0.42
C GLN A 138 -6.81 15.21 1.43
N LEU A 139 -5.62 14.95 1.98
CA LEU A 139 -4.95 15.87 2.91
C LEU A 139 -4.64 17.21 2.25
N LYS A 140 -4.23 17.22 0.97
CA LYS A 140 -4.06 18.45 0.20
C LYS A 140 -5.36 19.24 0.09
N GLU A 141 -6.46 18.59 -0.29
CA GLU A 141 -7.77 19.23 -0.41
C GLU A 141 -8.22 19.82 0.94
N ASP A 142 -8.01 19.06 2.02
CA ASP A 142 -8.35 19.46 3.39
C ASP A 142 -7.38 20.49 3.99
N LYS A 143 -6.29 20.84 3.29
CA LYS A 143 -5.20 21.70 3.77
C LYS A 143 -4.57 21.21 5.09
N VAL A 144 -4.46 19.90 5.24
CA VAL A 144 -3.74 19.25 6.34
C VAL A 144 -2.30 19.03 5.92
N SER A 145 -1.35 19.21 6.85
CA SER A 145 0.07 18.97 6.60
C SER A 145 0.30 17.55 6.06
N LEU A 146 1.13 17.45 5.03
CA LEU A 146 1.47 16.18 4.39
C LEU A 146 2.58 15.44 5.16
N PRO A 147 2.62 14.10 5.08
CA PRO A 147 3.74 13.29 5.58
C PRO A 147 5.05 13.69 4.88
N VAL A 148 6.18 13.39 5.51
CA VAL A 148 7.50 13.76 4.98
C VAL A 148 7.86 13.06 3.67
N ALA A 149 7.39 11.82 3.49
CA ALA A 149 7.66 11.01 2.31
C ALA A 149 6.64 9.86 2.17
N PHE A 150 6.69 9.18 1.02
CA PHE A 150 5.89 8.01 0.70
C PHE A 150 6.73 6.87 0.12
N VAL A 151 6.45 5.64 0.56
CA VAL A 151 7.01 4.41 -0.03
C VAL A 151 5.86 3.52 -0.52
N GLY A 152 5.86 3.22 -1.82
CA GLY A 152 4.83 2.39 -2.46
C GLY A 152 5.41 1.08 -3.02
N LEU A 153 4.89 -0.06 -2.57
CA LEU A 153 5.29 -1.38 -3.08
C LEU A 153 4.25 -1.87 -4.10
N SER A 154 4.60 -1.87 -5.39
CA SER A 154 3.69 -2.20 -6.49
C SER A 154 2.32 -1.47 -6.44
N PRO A 155 2.26 -0.12 -6.37
CA PRO A 155 1.00 0.62 -6.23
C PRO A 155 -0.06 0.32 -7.30
N ALA A 156 -1.33 0.21 -6.90
CA ALA A 156 -2.49 0.11 -7.80
C ALA A 156 -3.12 1.49 -8.06
N VAL A 157 -2.44 2.32 -8.86
CA VAL A 157 -2.77 3.75 -9.06
C VAL A 157 -3.97 4.02 -9.99
N ASP A 158 -4.34 3.07 -10.84
CA ASP A 158 -5.49 3.15 -11.75
C ASP A 158 -6.26 1.82 -11.77
N LEU A 159 -7.46 1.85 -11.19
CA LEU A 159 -8.41 0.74 -11.12
C LEU A 159 -9.48 0.78 -12.22
N SER A 160 -9.36 1.67 -13.21
CA SER A 160 -10.29 1.69 -14.33
C SER A 160 -10.25 0.36 -15.10
N PRO A 161 -11.42 -0.24 -15.41
CA PRO A 161 -11.47 -1.58 -16.00
C PRO A 161 -10.66 -1.72 -17.30
N GLU A 162 -10.59 -0.65 -18.09
CA GLU A 162 -9.81 -0.58 -19.31
C GLU A 162 -8.31 -0.60 -19.06
N THR A 163 -7.81 0.14 -18.06
CA THR A 163 -6.38 0.16 -17.71
C THR A 163 -5.95 -1.20 -17.15
N ILE A 164 -6.75 -1.80 -16.27
CA ILE A 164 -6.47 -3.15 -15.75
C ILE A 164 -6.44 -4.17 -16.90
N LYS A 165 -7.38 -4.08 -17.85
CA LYS A 165 -7.42 -4.97 -19.01
C LYS A 165 -6.19 -4.80 -19.91
N ASP A 166 -5.80 -3.58 -20.23
CA ASP A 166 -4.60 -3.30 -21.04
C ASP A 166 -3.33 -3.84 -20.36
N ASN A 167 -3.18 -3.56 -19.07
CA ASN A 167 -2.05 -4.00 -18.27
C ASN A 167 -1.90 -5.53 -18.25
N ILE A 168 -3.00 -6.26 -18.01
CA ILE A 168 -3.02 -7.74 -18.00
C ILE A 168 -2.74 -8.30 -19.40
N ALA A 169 -3.20 -7.65 -20.48
CA ALA A 169 -2.87 -8.08 -21.83
C ALA A 169 -1.37 -7.92 -22.14
N ARG A 170 -0.78 -6.79 -21.74
CA ARG A 170 0.62 -6.44 -22.03
C ARG A 170 1.65 -7.23 -21.22
N ILE A 171 1.25 -7.79 -20.08
CA ILE A 171 2.16 -8.61 -19.26
C ILE A 171 2.33 -10.03 -19.81
N GLU A 172 1.55 -10.41 -20.83
CA GLU A 172 1.65 -11.68 -21.56
C GLU A 172 1.64 -12.92 -20.64
N GLY A 173 0.80 -12.90 -19.60
CA GLY A 173 0.63 -14.01 -18.66
C GLY A 173 1.78 -14.22 -17.67
N LYS A 174 2.72 -13.27 -17.56
CA LYS A 174 3.84 -13.37 -16.60
C LYS A 174 3.43 -13.05 -15.16
N ASP A 175 2.32 -12.35 -14.95
CA ASP A 175 1.79 -12.06 -13.61
C ASP A 175 0.95 -13.25 -13.09
N PRO A 176 1.40 -13.95 -12.03
CA PRO A 176 0.68 -15.08 -11.47
C PRO A 176 -0.54 -14.68 -10.61
N MET A 177 -0.66 -13.41 -10.23
CA MET A 177 -1.74 -12.89 -9.39
C MET A 177 -2.84 -12.21 -10.20
N LEU A 178 -2.47 -11.34 -11.13
CA LEU A 178 -3.42 -10.58 -11.96
C LEU A 178 -3.40 -11.14 -13.39
N ALA A 179 -3.98 -12.33 -13.56
CA ALA A 179 -3.87 -13.09 -14.80
C ALA A 179 -5.03 -12.85 -15.80
N ASN A 180 -6.24 -12.55 -15.32
CA ASN A 180 -7.43 -12.42 -16.16
C ASN A 180 -8.27 -11.20 -15.76
N ALA A 181 -8.39 -10.23 -16.66
CA ALA A 181 -9.13 -9.00 -16.42
C ALA A 181 -10.63 -9.24 -16.17
N ASP A 182 -11.24 -10.23 -16.83
CA ASP A 182 -12.66 -10.54 -16.67
C ASP A 182 -12.96 -11.17 -15.29
N GLU A 183 -11.94 -11.70 -14.62
CA GLU A 183 -12.02 -12.21 -13.23
C GLU A 183 -11.63 -11.14 -12.21
N VAL A 184 -10.58 -10.35 -12.49
CA VAL A 184 -10.02 -9.35 -11.58
C VAL A 184 -10.90 -8.10 -11.47
N ASN A 185 -11.38 -7.57 -12.59
CA ASN A 185 -12.16 -6.31 -12.60
C ASN A 185 -13.41 -6.37 -11.72
N PRO A 186 -14.21 -7.46 -11.71
CA PRO A 186 -15.33 -7.60 -10.79
C PRO A 186 -14.95 -7.48 -9.31
N PHE A 187 -13.76 -7.94 -8.89
CA PHE A 187 -13.31 -7.78 -7.50
C PHE A 187 -12.96 -6.33 -7.17
N PHE A 188 -12.28 -5.60 -8.07
CA PHE A 188 -12.07 -4.16 -7.88
C PHE A 188 -13.39 -3.39 -7.86
N ALA A 189 -14.39 -3.82 -8.64
CA ALA A 189 -15.71 -3.21 -8.64
C ALA A 189 -16.48 -3.35 -7.31
N LEU A 190 -16.18 -4.39 -6.52
CA LEU A 190 -16.74 -4.51 -5.17
C LEU A 190 -16.27 -3.37 -4.25
N TYR A 191 -15.09 -2.81 -4.50
CA TYR A 191 -14.58 -1.68 -3.75
C TYR A 191 -15.28 -0.37 -4.13
N TYR A 192 -15.28 0.01 -5.41
CA TYR A 192 -15.85 1.30 -5.81
C TYR A 192 -17.38 1.31 -5.95
N GLN A 193 -18.07 0.16 -5.91
CA GLN A 193 -19.56 0.01 -5.91
C GLN A 193 -20.35 1.06 -6.71
N GLY A 194 -20.02 1.19 -8.00
CA GLY A 194 -20.74 2.09 -8.91
C GLY A 194 -20.31 3.56 -8.89
N HIS A 195 -19.38 3.94 -8.00
CA HIS A 195 -18.62 5.18 -8.17
C HIS A 195 -17.73 5.11 -9.41
N ASP A 196 -17.41 6.27 -9.98
CA ASP A 196 -16.49 6.36 -11.11
C ASP A 196 -15.11 5.81 -10.71
N PRO A 197 -14.61 4.74 -11.36
CA PRO A 197 -13.30 4.18 -11.06
C PRO A 197 -12.15 5.17 -11.34
N LYS A 198 -12.39 6.26 -12.07
CA LYS A 198 -11.42 7.35 -12.30
C LYS A 198 -11.47 8.46 -11.25
N ASN A 199 -12.31 8.33 -10.22
CA ASN A 199 -12.25 9.23 -9.07
C ASN A 199 -10.83 9.21 -8.46
N PRO A 200 -10.17 10.35 -8.23
CA PRO A 200 -8.82 10.39 -7.67
C PRO A 200 -8.61 9.69 -6.32
N LEU A 201 -9.67 9.50 -5.52
CA LEU A 201 -9.60 8.76 -4.26
C LEU A 201 -9.75 7.23 -4.44
N ILE A 202 -10.19 6.79 -5.63
CA ILE A 202 -10.19 5.38 -6.04
C ILE A 202 -8.92 5.08 -6.85
N SER A 203 -8.61 5.95 -7.81
CA SER A 203 -7.48 5.85 -8.73
C SER A 203 -6.63 7.12 -8.66
N PRO A 204 -5.63 7.17 -7.76
CA PRO A 204 -4.77 8.34 -7.56
C PRO A 204 -4.05 8.82 -8.82
N TYR A 205 -3.92 7.97 -9.84
CA TYR A 205 -3.43 8.36 -11.15
C TYR A 205 -4.17 9.57 -11.73
N TYR A 206 -5.44 9.79 -11.40
CA TYR A 206 -6.22 10.92 -11.92
C TYR A 206 -6.13 12.20 -11.07
N GLY A 207 -5.49 12.16 -9.89
CA GLY A 207 -5.36 13.31 -9.00
C GLY A 207 -4.28 14.33 -9.40
N ASP A 208 -4.32 15.52 -8.78
CA ASP A 208 -3.25 16.51 -8.87
C ASP A 208 -2.09 16.13 -7.93
N LEU A 209 -0.97 15.74 -8.53
CA LEU A 209 0.22 15.28 -7.83
C LEU A 209 1.15 16.42 -7.39
N THR A 210 0.87 17.67 -7.78
CA THR A 210 1.74 18.83 -7.49
C THR A 210 1.91 19.02 -6.00
N GLY A 211 3.15 19.18 -5.51
CA GLY A 211 3.42 19.40 -4.09
C GLY A 211 3.23 18.17 -3.19
N LEU A 212 3.02 16.97 -3.77
CA LEU A 212 3.17 15.72 -3.00
C LEU A 212 4.64 15.52 -2.58
N PRO A 213 4.87 14.83 -1.44
CA PRO A 213 6.22 14.66 -0.89
C PRO A 213 7.08 13.71 -1.74
N PRO A 214 8.40 13.62 -1.48
CA PRO A 214 9.27 12.64 -2.12
C PRO A 214 8.73 11.21 -2.02
N MET A 215 8.89 10.45 -3.10
CA MET A 215 8.37 9.09 -3.23
C MET A 215 9.47 8.09 -3.59
N LEU A 216 9.40 6.91 -2.99
CA LEU A 216 10.08 5.71 -3.43
C LEU A 216 9.04 4.69 -3.89
N ILE A 217 9.06 4.33 -5.17
CA ILE A 217 8.08 3.41 -5.77
C ILE A 217 8.80 2.19 -6.31
N TYR A 218 8.32 1.01 -5.93
CA TYR A 218 8.78 -0.27 -6.45
C TYR A 218 7.77 -0.86 -7.43
N ALA A 219 8.28 -1.53 -8.47
CA ALA A 219 7.48 -2.43 -9.29
C ALA A 219 8.32 -3.61 -9.79
N GLY A 220 7.69 -4.75 -10.00
CA GLY A 220 8.30 -5.91 -10.64
C GLY A 220 8.02 -5.88 -12.15
N SER A 221 8.96 -6.32 -12.99
CA SER A 221 8.68 -6.36 -14.44
C SER A 221 7.74 -7.50 -14.84
N HIS A 222 7.43 -8.44 -13.93
CA HIS A 222 6.47 -9.54 -14.08
C HIS A 222 5.18 -9.33 -13.26
N GLU A 223 4.73 -8.08 -13.12
CA GLU A 223 3.38 -7.77 -12.62
C GLU A 223 2.61 -6.86 -13.59
N ALA A 224 1.29 -7.06 -13.66
CA ALA A 224 0.41 -6.29 -14.52
C ALA A 224 0.43 -4.79 -14.16
N LEU A 225 0.62 -4.45 -12.88
CA LEU A 225 0.62 -3.06 -12.43
C LEU A 225 1.88 -2.27 -12.85
N VAL A 226 2.91 -2.91 -13.40
CA VAL A 226 4.17 -2.22 -13.77
C VAL A 226 3.93 -1.08 -14.76
N PHE A 227 3.03 -1.26 -15.72
CA PHE A 227 2.79 -0.27 -16.77
C PHE A 227 2.14 1.02 -16.23
N GLN A 228 1.10 0.88 -15.39
CA GLN A 228 0.49 2.04 -14.74
C GLN A 228 1.45 2.72 -13.76
N ASN A 229 2.35 1.98 -13.11
CA ASN A 229 3.38 2.56 -12.25
C ASN A 229 4.40 3.38 -13.04
N ARG A 230 4.86 2.88 -14.20
CA ARG A 230 5.73 3.66 -15.11
C ARG A 230 5.06 4.98 -15.51
N ASP A 231 3.79 4.93 -15.92
CA ASP A 231 3.04 6.12 -16.34
C ASP A 231 2.82 7.10 -15.18
N PHE A 232 2.48 6.60 -13.99
CA PHE A 232 2.32 7.41 -12.78
C PHE A 232 3.62 8.09 -12.36
N VAL A 233 4.76 7.39 -12.38
CA VAL A 233 6.08 7.96 -12.07
C VAL A 233 6.41 9.11 -13.03
N GLN A 234 6.14 8.94 -14.33
CA GLN A 234 6.33 10.03 -15.30
C GLN A 234 5.39 11.21 -15.02
N LYS A 235 4.13 10.95 -14.68
CA LYS A 235 3.17 11.99 -14.29
C LYS A 235 3.64 12.76 -13.05
N ALA A 236 4.06 12.06 -12.00
CA ALA A 236 4.54 12.64 -10.75
C ALA A 236 5.79 13.51 -10.97
N LYS A 237 6.77 13.02 -11.73
CA LYS A 237 7.97 13.79 -12.10
C LYS A 237 7.61 15.06 -12.89
N LYS A 238 6.67 14.98 -13.84
CA LYS A 238 6.18 16.16 -14.58
C LYS A 238 5.47 17.17 -13.68
N ALA A 239 4.84 16.72 -12.59
CA ALA A 239 4.24 17.57 -11.57
C ALA A 239 5.26 18.14 -10.55
N GLY A 240 6.56 17.88 -10.74
CA GLY A 240 7.64 18.38 -9.87
C GLY A 240 7.90 17.53 -8.62
N VAL A 241 7.28 16.36 -8.50
CA VAL A 241 7.51 15.44 -7.37
C VAL A 241 8.86 14.74 -7.55
N GLN A 242 9.65 14.66 -6.47
CA GLN A 242 10.86 13.84 -6.43
C GLN A 242 10.47 12.37 -6.33
N VAL A 243 10.79 11.58 -7.36
CA VAL A 243 10.44 10.16 -7.40
C VAL A 243 11.66 9.31 -7.71
N ARG A 244 12.04 8.46 -6.75
CA ARG A 244 12.90 7.30 -6.97
C ARG A 244 12.01 6.13 -7.38
N TYR A 245 12.25 5.59 -8.56
CA TYR A 245 11.50 4.45 -9.10
C TYR A 245 12.45 3.28 -9.30
N GLU A 246 12.14 2.17 -8.67
CA GLU A 246 12.94 0.95 -8.66
C GLU A 246 12.13 -0.18 -9.28
N GLU A 247 12.41 -0.46 -10.56
CA GLU A 247 11.82 -1.57 -11.27
C GLU A 247 12.75 -2.78 -11.21
N TYR A 248 12.28 -3.90 -10.67
CA TYR A 248 13.06 -5.12 -10.53
C TYR A 248 12.68 -6.14 -11.60
N GLU A 249 13.69 -6.57 -12.36
CA GLU A 249 13.51 -7.52 -13.46
C GLU A 249 13.01 -8.88 -12.94
N ALA A 250 12.05 -9.46 -13.67
CA ALA A 250 11.42 -10.75 -13.41
C ALA A 250 10.73 -10.92 -12.05
N MET A 251 10.61 -9.86 -11.25
CA MET A 251 9.92 -9.92 -9.97
C MET A 251 8.40 -9.86 -10.13
N PRO A 252 7.63 -10.67 -9.38
CA PRO A 252 6.18 -10.63 -9.36
C PRO A 252 5.64 -9.50 -8.47
N HIS A 253 4.31 -9.33 -8.47
CA HIS A 253 3.61 -8.35 -7.64
C HIS A 253 3.99 -8.47 -6.15
N VAL A 254 4.44 -7.37 -5.54
CA VAL A 254 4.85 -7.30 -4.12
C VAL A 254 5.81 -8.44 -3.71
N TRP A 255 6.85 -8.71 -4.51
CA TRP A 255 7.74 -9.86 -4.27
C TRP A 255 8.38 -9.89 -2.87
N MET A 256 8.57 -8.74 -2.21
CA MET A 256 9.12 -8.67 -0.84
C MET A 256 8.23 -9.39 0.17
N PHE A 257 6.92 -9.34 -0.05
CA PHE A 257 5.92 -9.98 0.81
C PHE A 257 5.97 -11.50 0.70
N TYR A 258 6.00 -12.02 -0.52
CA TYR A 258 5.91 -13.47 -0.78
C TYR A 258 7.23 -14.20 -0.59
N ASN A 259 8.36 -13.55 -0.85
CA ASN A 259 9.67 -14.19 -0.82
C ASN A 259 10.72 -13.31 -0.14
N PRO A 260 10.63 -13.10 1.18
CA PRO A 260 11.49 -12.17 1.91
C PRO A 260 12.98 -12.56 1.92
N SER A 261 13.30 -13.82 1.64
CA SER A 261 14.68 -14.33 1.61
C SER A 261 15.41 -14.11 0.28
N LEU A 262 14.70 -13.73 -0.80
CA LEU A 262 15.32 -13.45 -2.11
C LEU A 262 16.35 -12.32 -2.00
N PRO A 263 17.44 -12.38 -2.78
CA PRO A 263 18.40 -11.28 -2.87
C PRO A 263 17.73 -9.95 -3.23
N GLU A 264 16.76 -9.96 -4.14
CA GLU A 264 15.99 -8.81 -4.59
C GLU A 264 15.14 -8.22 -3.45
N SER A 265 14.47 -9.07 -2.66
CA SER A 265 13.72 -8.64 -1.48
C SER A 265 14.66 -7.99 -0.45
N LYS A 266 15.77 -8.64 -0.12
CA LYS A 266 16.77 -8.10 0.82
C LYS A 266 17.33 -6.76 0.36
N LYS A 267 17.62 -6.62 -0.94
CA LYS A 267 18.07 -5.36 -1.54
C LYS A 267 17.00 -4.27 -1.40
N SER A 268 15.75 -4.58 -1.72
CA SER A 268 14.64 -3.63 -1.60
C SER A 268 14.42 -3.18 -0.14
N TYR A 269 14.54 -4.08 0.85
CA TYR A 269 14.45 -3.70 2.26
C TYR A 269 15.58 -2.75 2.69
N ALA A 270 16.80 -3.00 2.22
CA ALA A 270 17.94 -2.12 2.51
C ALA A 270 17.77 -0.72 1.90
N GLU A 271 17.26 -0.64 0.68
CA GLU A 271 16.93 0.62 0.00
C GLU A 271 15.77 1.36 0.68
N ILE A 272 14.73 0.66 1.13
CA ILE A 272 13.65 1.24 1.94
C ILE A 272 14.23 1.82 3.23
N ALA A 273 15.06 1.06 3.95
CA ALA A 273 15.67 1.53 5.18
C ALA A 273 16.59 2.74 4.96
N GLU A 274 17.30 2.80 3.83
CA GLU A 274 18.08 3.97 3.43
C GLU A 274 17.17 5.19 3.20
N PHE A 275 16.09 5.03 2.42
CA PHE A 275 15.16 6.10 2.12
C PHE A 275 14.45 6.62 3.38
N VAL A 276 14.04 5.71 4.27
CA VAL A 276 13.46 6.05 5.58
C VAL A 276 14.46 6.86 6.39
N ARG A 277 15.72 6.42 6.55
CA ARG A 277 16.74 7.19 7.30
C ARG A 277 17.03 8.58 6.72
N GLN A 278 16.84 8.79 5.42
CA GLN A 278 17.08 10.06 4.76
C GLN A 278 15.95 11.09 5.01
N HIS A 279 14.72 10.62 5.24
CA HIS A 279 13.53 11.48 5.33
C HIS A 279 12.88 11.50 6.71
N LEU A 280 13.02 10.41 7.48
CA LEU A 280 12.62 10.29 8.87
C LEU A 280 13.85 10.39 9.75
#